data_AF-A0A7S3ZEF2-F1
#
_entry.id   AF-A0A7S3ZEF2-F1
#
_cell.length_a   1.000
_cell.length_b   1.000
_cell.length_c   1.000
_cell.angle_alpha   90.00
_cell.angle_beta   90.00
_cell.angle_gamma   90.00
#
_symmetry.space_group_name_H-M   'P 1'
#
loop_
_entity.id
_entity.type
_entity.pdbx_description
1 polymer ?
#
loop_
_entity_poly.entity_id
_entity_poly.type
_entity_poly.pdbx_seq_one_letter_code
_entity_poly.pdbx_strand_id
1 'polypeptide(L)'
;RQAAHRASLLLGLSSEGETPEAYMPKNMETEKSGEGGGNAAENTKEELKALESKVNADPDKYDSHQAFVEALRNAGQTEKLRSARESMATRFPLPEQFWMDYLDDEMKAIKDDGKVEYVLDLFETAIADY
;
A
#
# COMPACT_ATOMS: atom_id res chain seq x y z
N ARG A 1 -16.28 -38.83 19.01
CA ARG A 1 -16.81 -40.14 18.57
C ARG A 1 -18.33 -40.07 18.76
N GLN A 2 -19.22 -40.18 17.80
CA GLN A 2 -19.18 -40.43 16.36
C GLN A 2 -20.62 -40.11 15.91
N ALA A 3 -20.81 -39.35 14.84
CA ALA A 3 -22.12 -39.16 14.23
C ALA A 3 -22.53 -40.46 13.51
N ALA A 4 -23.81 -40.83 13.57
CA ALA A 4 -24.41 -41.80 12.67
C ALA A 4 -25.88 -41.45 12.47
N HIS A 5 -26.22 -40.86 11.32
CA HIS A 5 -26.76 -41.55 10.14
C HIS A 5 -28.24 -41.89 10.27
N ARG A 6 -29.09 -41.18 9.50
CA ARG A 6 -29.80 -41.78 8.34
C ARG A 6 -30.82 -40.80 7.76
N ALA A 7 -30.48 -40.23 6.59
CA ALA A 7 -31.40 -39.54 5.72
C ALA A 7 -32.32 -40.54 4.99
N SER A 8 -33.59 -40.17 4.86
CA SER A 8 -34.64 -40.87 4.12
C SER A 8 -34.60 -40.50 2.64
N LEU A 9 -34.93 -41.44 1.76
CA LEU A 9 -34.72 -41.40 0.32
C LEU A 9 -36.01 -41.82 -0.40
N LEU A 10 -36.53 -40.99 -1.32
CA LEU A 10 -37.45 -41.33 -2.42
C LEU A 10 -37.80 -40.03 -3.17
N LEU A 11 -37.87 -39.88 -4.50
CA LEU A 11 -37.49 -40.63 -5.71
C LEU A 11 -37.93 -39.66 -6.83
N GLY A 12 -37.13 -39.39 -7.86
CA GLY A 12 -37.66 -38.73 -9.06
C GLY A 12 -36.68 -37.92 -9.91
N LEU A 13 -36.28 -38.55 -11.03
CA LEU A 13 -35.91 -37.96 -12.33
C LEU A 13 -34.42 -37.69 -12.62
N SER A 14 -33.91 -38.59 -13.46
CA SER A 14 -33.17 -38.36 -14.71
C SER A 14 -31.69 -38.00 -14.71
N SER A 15 -31.02 -38.76 -15.60
CA SER A 15 -29.84 -38.43 -16.39
C SER A 15 -28.49 -38.86 -15.84
N GLU A 16 -27.81 -39.62 -16.69
CA GLU A 16 -26.53 -40.29 -16.54
C GLU A 16 -25.37 -39.31 -16.30
N GLY A 17 -24.34 -39.76 -15.58
CA GLY A 17 -23.00 -39.15 -15.64
C GLY A 17 -22.30 -38.94 -14.29
N GLU A 18 -21.37 -39.85 -13.99
CA GLU A 18 -20.03 -39.55 -13.46
C GLU A 18 -19.88 -38.91 -12.07
N THR A 19 -19.43 -39.72 -11.10
CA THR A 19 -18.79 -39.23 -9.86
C THR A 19 -17.33 -38.86 -10.13
N PRO A 20 -16.84 -37.75 -9.57
CA PRO A 20 -15.50 -37.80 -8.95
C PRO A 20 -15.52 -37.10 -7.58
N GLU A 21 -15.30 -37.83 -6.51
CA GLU A 21 -13.96 -38.21 -5.98
C GLU A 21 -13.45 -37.14 -4.99
N ALA A 22 -13.31 -37.60 -3.75
CA ALA A 22 -12.99 -36.81 -2.58
C ALA A 22 -11.64 -36.10 -2.73
N TYR A 23 -11.65 -34.77 -2.71
CA TYR A 23 -10.43 -33.97 -2.67
C TYR A 23 -9.85 -33.98 -1.25
N MET A 24 -8.82 -34.82 -1.04
CA MET A 24 -7.97 -34.78 0.14
C MET A 24 -6.99 -33.59 0.02
N PRO A 25 -6.89 -32.68 1.01
CA PRO A 25 -5.85 -31.67 1.01
C PRO A 25 -4.50 -32.31 1.35
N LYS A 26 -3.56 -32.17 0.42
CA LYS A 26 -2.16 -32.55 0.58
C LYS A 26 -1.36 -31.31 1.00
N ASN A 27 -0.50 -31.51 2.01
CA ASN A 27 0.74 -30.79 2.27
C ASN A 27 0.67 -29.72 3.38
N MET A 28 0.94 -30.19 4.60
CA MET A 28 1.47 -29.41 5.71
C MET A 28 2.95 -29.80 5.89
N GLU A 29 3.72 -28.84 6.42
CA GLU A 29 5.11 -28.90 6.91
C GLU A 29 6.20 -28.44 5.92
N THR A 30 6.61 -27.17 6.06
CA THR A 30 7.88 -26.67 6.66
C THR A 30 9.07 -26.97 5.74
N GLU A 31 9.82 -25.96 5.27
CA GLU A 31 10.88 -25.35 6.06
C GLU A 31 11.08 -23.87 5.70
N LYS A 32 11.27 -23.07 6.75
CA LYS A 32 11.78 -21.71 6.70
C LYS A 32 13.29 -21.76 6.61
N SER A 33 13.87 -21.22 5.55
CA SER A 33 15.12 -20.45 5.67
C SER A 33 15.31 -19.56 4.45
N GLY A 34 14.97 -18.29 4.61
CA GLY A 34 15.16 -17.24 3.62
C GLY A 34 15.92 -16.07 4.25
N GLU A 35 17.14 -16.32 4.73
CA GLU A 35 18.08 -15.24 5.03
C GLU A 35 18.72 -14.77 3.72
N GLY A 36 18.09 -13.76 3.12
CA GLY A 36 18.57 -13.14 1.88
C GLY A 36 18.08 -11.69 1.70
N GLY A 37 17.76 -10.99 2.79
CA GLY A 37 17.11 -9.68 2.76
C GLY A 37 18.01 -8.46 2.99
N GLY A 38 19.30 -8.64 3.28
CA GLY A 38 20.16 -7.56 3.77
C GLY A 38 20.46 -6.46 2.76
N ASN A 39 20.61 -6.78 1.46
CA ASN A 39 21.18 -5.84 0.49
C ASN A 39 20.15 -4.82 -0.05
N ALA A 40 18.91 -5.25 -0.33
CA ALA A 40 17.89 -4.36 -0.90
C ALA A 40 17.42 -3.27 0.09
N ALA A 41 17.26 -3.62 1.37
CA ALA A 41 16.87 -2.68 2.40
C ALA A 41 17.96 -1.65 2.71
N GLU A 42 19.24 -2.03 2.61
CA GLU A 42 20.35 -1.08 2.76
C GLU A 42 20.45 -0.14 1.55
N ASN A 43 20.37 -0.66 0.33
CA ASN A 43 20.42 0.17 -0.87
C ASN A 43 19.30 1.22 -0.89
N THR A 44 18.07 0.86 -0.53
CA THR A 44 16.94 1.80 -0.46
C THR A 44 17.15 2.88 0.60
N LYS A 45 17.76 2.54 1.75
CA LYS A 45 18.09 3.51 2.79
C LYS A 45 19.19 4.48 2.35
N GLU A 46 20.22 3.99 1.67
CA GLU A 46 21.30 4.83 1.13
C GLU A 46 20.78 5.78 0.04
N GLU A 47 19.91 5.28 -0.85
CA GLU A 47 19.26 6.07 -1.89
C GLU A 47 18.42 7.22 -1.30
N LEU A 48 17.57 6.91 -0.30
CA LEU A 48 16.77 7.93 0.39
C LEU A 48 17.64 9.02 1.02
N LYS A 49 18.76 8.64 1.65
CA LYS A 49 19.70 9.61 2.25
C LYS A 49 20.38 10.47 1.20
N ALA A 50 20.72 9.90 0.05
CA ALA A 50 21.31 10.63 -1.07
C ALA A 50 20.31 11.64 -1.67
N LEU A 51 19.04 11.25 -1.84
CA LEU A 51 17.97 12.13 -2.33
C LEU A 51 17.67 13.26 -1.33
N GLU A 52 17.58 12.95 -0.03
CA GLU A 52 17.41 13.95 1.03
C GLU A 52 18.55 14.98 1.01
N SER A 53 19.79 14.52 0.80
CA SER A 53 20.95 15.43 0.68
C SER A 53 20.85 16.33 -0.56
N LYS A 54 20.31 15.85 -1.68
CA LYS A 54 20.08 16.65 -2.90
C LYS A 54 19.01 17.72 -2.68
N VAL A 55 17.92 17.37 -2.02
CA VAL A 55 16.86 18.32 -1.64
C VAL A 55 17.41 19.42 -0.72
N ASN A 56 18.25 19.05 0.25
CA ASN A 56 18.87 20.02 1.16
C ASN A 56 19.93 20.90 0.51
N ALA A 57 20.65 20.37 -0.50
CA ALA A 57 21.67 21.13 -1.21
C ALA A 57 21.07 22.17 -2.17
N ASP A 58 19.91 21.87 -2.75
CA ASP A 58 19.20 22.76 -3.66
C ASP A 58 17.67 22.71 -3.39
N PRO A 59 17.20 23.45 -2.37
CA PRO A 59 15.80 23.39 -1.93
C PRO A 59 14.81 23.88 -2.98
N ASP A 60 15.22 24.69 -3.94
CA ASP A 60 14.33 25.28 -4.95
C ASP A 60 14.24 24.44 -6.24
N LYS A 61 14.86 23.26 -6.24
CA LYS A 61 14.83 22.34 -7.39
C LYS A 61 13.69 21.32 -7.26
N TYR A 62 12.60 21.57 -7.98
CA TYR A 62 11.40 20.72 -8.02
C TYR A 62 11.71 19.24 -8.27
N ASP A 63 12.51 18.92 -9.30
CA ASP A 63 12.83 17.53 -9.67
C ASP A 63 13.50 16.74 -8.52
N SER A 64 14.31 17.41 -7.68
CA SER A 64 14.95 16.79 -6.53
C SER A 64 13.90 16.35 -5.49
N HIS A 65 12.91 17.20 -5.24
CA HIS A 65 11.83 16.90 -4.32
C HIS A 65 10.91 15.81 -4.85
N GLN A 66 10.55 15.87 -6.14
CA GLN A 66 9.71 14.86 -6.77
C GLN A 66 10.34 13.46 -6.66
N ALA A 67 11.62 13.33 -7.01
CA ALA A 67 12.34 12.06 -6.89
C ALA A 67 12.40 11.56 -5.43
N PHE A 68 12.54 12.46 -4.46
CA PHE A 68 12.55 12.12 -3.04
C PHE A 68 11.17 11.63 -2.55
N VAL A 69 10.10 12.32 -2.92
CA VAL A 69 8.71 11.93 -2.60
C VAL A 69 8.39 10.56 -3.19
N GLU A 70 8.74 10.31 -4.45
CA GLU A 70 8.53 9.01 -5.10
C GLU A 70 9.29 7.89 -4.38
N ALA A 71 10.56 8.12 -4.03
CA ALA A 71 11.36 7.13 -3.31
C ALA A 71 10.78 6.84 -1.90
N LEU A 72 10.31 7.87 -1.19
CA LEU A 72 9.66 7.71 0.12
C LEU A 72 8.36 6.91 0.03
N ARG A 73 7.54 7.16 -1.00
CA ARG A 73 6.30 6.43 -1.29
C ARG A 73 6.59 4.96 -1.53
N ASN A 74 7.58 4.66 -2.38
CA ASN A 74 7.98 3.28 -2.70
C ASN A 74 8.59 2.54 -1.50
N ALA A 75 9.30 3.25 -0.62
CA ALA A 75 9.87 2.70 0.60
C ALA A 75 8.87 2.57 1.77
N GLY A 76 7.64 3.03 1.60
CA GLY A 76 6.60 3.00 2.66
C GLY A 76 6.93 3.89 3.87
N GLN A 77 7.73 4.93 3.70
CA GLN A 77 8.15 5.85 4.77
C GLN A 77 7.08 6.93 5.00
N THR A 78 5.88 6.54 5.46
CA THR A 78 4.67 7.40 5.47
C THR A 78 4.86 8.76 6.15
N GLU A 79 5.46 8.81 7.34
CA GLU A 79 5.63 10.08 8.06
C GLU A 79 6.60 11.02 7.35
N LYS A 80 7.71 10.48 6.82
CA LYS A 80 8.66 11.28 6.03
C LYS A 80 8.05 11.73 4.70
N LEU A 81 7.25 10.87 4.07
CA LEU A 81 6.52 11.18 2.85
C LEU A 81 5.59 12.38 3.07
N ARG A 82 4.85 12.39 4.18
CA ARG A 82 3.96 13.49 4.55
C ARG A 82 4.73 14.80 4.69
N SER A 83 5.79 14.82 5.50
CA SER A 83 6.63 16.01 5.67
C SER A 83 7.28 16.50 4.36
N ALA A 84 7.70 15.57 3.48
CA ALA A 84 8.27 15.93 2.19
C ALA A 84 7.22 16.59 1.28
N ARG A 85 5.99 16.06 1.25
CA ARG A 85 4.88 16.62 0.46
C ARG A 85 4.42 17.99 0.99
N GLU A 86 4.33 18.16 2.31
CA GLU A 86 4.06 19.46 2.94
C GLU A 86 5.16 20.49 2.61
N SER A 87 6.43 20.07 2.66
CA SER A 87 7.55 20.94 2.25
C SER A 87 7.49 21.32 0.78
N MET A 88 6.97 20.44 -0.10
CA MET A 88 6.77 20.77 -1.51
C MET A 88 5.62 21.77 -1.69
N ALA A 89 4.48 21.52 -1.05
CA ALA A 89 3.29 22.37 -1.13
C ALA A 89 3.53 23.81 -0.64
N THR A 90 4.36 23.96 0.38
CA THR A 90 4.73 25.29 0.90
C THR A 90 5.72 26.04 0.01
N ARG A 91 6.41 25.35 -0.90
CA ARG A 91 7.50 25.92 -1.70
C ARG A 91 7.17 26.09 -3.17
N PHE A 92 6.35 25.21 -3.74
CA PHE A 92 6.06 25.16 -5.16
C PHE A 92 4.55 25.20 -5.40
N PRO A 93 4.07 25.85 -6.47
CA PRO A 93 2.73 25.61 -6.97
C PRO A 93 2.67 24.18 -7.51
N LEU A 94 1.84 23.32 -6.91
CA LEU A 94 1.83 21.90 -7.25
C LEU A 94 0.76 21.59 -8.31
N PRO A 95 1.05 20.68 -9.26
CA PRO A 95 0.07 20.28 -10.26
C PRO A 95 -1.07 19.48 -9.62
N GLU A 96 -2.27 19.56 -10.20
CA GLU A 96 -3.49 18.90 -9.70
C GLU A 96 -3.25 17.40 -9.46
N GLN A 97 -2.54 16.75 -10.39
CA GLN A 97 -2.21 15.34 -10.28
C GLN A 97 -1.42 15.00 -9.00
N PHE A 98 -0.53 15.88 -8.54
CA PHE A 98 0.22 15.66 -7.31
C PHE A 98 -0.72 15.65 -6.09
N TRP A 99 -1.64 16.62 -6.02
CA TRP A 99 -2.64 16.70 -4.97
C TRP A 99 -3.56 15.49 -4.97
N MET A 100 -4.02 15.06 -6.14
CA MET A 100 -4.85 13.87 -6.30
C MET A 100 -4.14 12.62 -5.80
N ASP A 101 -2.88 12.40 -6.19
CA ASP A 101 -2.07 11.28 -5.71
C ASP A 101 -1.85 11.30 -4.19
N TYR A 102 -1.68 12.49 -3.62
CA TYR A 102 -1.50 12.65 -2.18
C TYR A 102 -2.79 12.34 -1.41
N LEU A 103 -3.91 12.93 -1.82
CA LEU A 103 -5.23 12.67 -1.23
C LEU A 103 -5.57 11.17 -1.31
N ASP A 104 -5.30 10.53 -2.45
CA ASP A 104 -5.52 9.10 -2.64
C ASP A 104 -4.74 8.23 -1.65
N ASP A 105 -3.47 8.57 -1.41
CA ASP A 105 -2.62 7.85 -0.47
C ASP A 105 -3.12 8.02 0.98
N GLU A 106 -3.53 9.24 1.37
CA GLU A 106 -4.03 9.51 2.71
C GLU A 106 -5.40 8.86 2.95
N MET A 107 -6.31 8.93 1.96
CA MET A 107 -7.60 8.23 2.01
C MET A 107 -7.44 6.72 2.21
N LYS A 108 -6.48 6.09 1.50
CA LYS A 108 -6.14 4.66 1.67
C LYS A 108 -5.52 4.36 3.04
N ALA A 109 -4.92 5.36 3.68
CA ALA A 109 -4.29 5.24 4.99
C ALA A 109 -5.26 5.48 6.17
N ILE A 110 -6.52 5.89 5.92
CA ILE A 110 -7.57 6.06 6.93
C ILE A 110 -7.93 4.68 7.50
N LYS A 111 -7.67 4.50 8.81
CA LYS A 111 -8.05 3.30 9.58
C LYS A 111 -8.96 3.63 10.75
N ASP A 112 -9.05 4.90 11.11
CA ASP A 112 -9.84 5.46 12.19
C ASP A 112 -10.36 6.85 11.77
N ASP A 113 -11.41 7.32 12.47
CA ASP A 113 -12.09 8.58 12.17
C ASP A 113 -11.19 9.82 12.35
N GLY A 114 -10.10 9.70 13.12
CA GLY A 114 -9.18 10.80 13.41
C GLY A 114 -8.40 11.28 12.19
N LYS A 115 -8.29 10.48 11.13
CA LYS A 115 -7.65 10.88 9.88
C LYS A 115 -8.57 11.59 8.89
N VAL A 116 -9.88 11.64 9.15
CA VAL A 116 -10.83 12.25 8.22
C VAL A 116 -10.67 13.77 8.19
N GLU A 117 -10.54 14.42 9.35
CA GLU A 117 -10.34 15.88 9.45
C GLU A 117 -9.09 16.33 8.71
N TYR A 118 -7.97 15.61 8.88
CA TYR A 118 -6.72 15.90 8.17
C TYR A 118 -6.86 15.85 6.64
N VAL A 119 -7.60 14.87 6.11
CA VAL A 119 -7.82 14.76 4.66
C VAL A 119 -8.72 15.88 4.13
N LEU A 120 -9.67 16.38 4.95
CA LEU A 120 -10.48 17.54 4.59
C LEU A 120 -9.63 18.82 4.51
N ASP A 121 -8.79 19.07 5.51
CA ASP A 121 -7.87 20.23 5.50
C ASP A 121 -6.90 20.17 4.30
N LEU A 122 -6.44 18.95 3.95
CA LEU A 122 -5.61 18.73 2.77
C LEU A 122 -6.36 19.04 1.47
N PHE A 123 -7.65 18.71 1.39
CA PHE A 123 -8.50 19.02 0.24
C PHE A 123 -8.70 20.53 0.07
N GLU A 124 -8.93 21.26 1.16
CA GLU A 124 -9.02 22.72 1.15
C GLU A 124 -7.71 23.36 0.68
N THR A 125 -6.57 22.82 1.13
CA THR A 125 -5.24 23.26 0.70
C THR A 125 -5.04 23.03 -0.79
N ALA A 126 -5.41 21.85 -1.30
CA ALA A 126 -5.31 21.53 -2.72
C ALA A 126 -6.16 22.46 -3.61
N ILE A 127 -7.36 22.86 -3.13
CA ILE A 127 -8.19 23.83 -3.84
C ILE A 127 -7.55 25.22 -3.84
N ALA A 128 -6.94 25.65 -2.74
CA ALA A 128 -6.35 26.99 -2.63
C ALA A 128 -5.16 27.23 -3.57
N ASP A 129 -4.54 26.17 -4.09
CA ASP A 129 -3.49 26.23 -5.12
C ASP A 129 -4.02 26.66 -6.52
N TYR A 130 -5.35 26.68 -6.73
CA TYR A 130 -6.03 26.94 -8.02
C TYR A 130 -7.06 28.07 -7.97
#